data_AF-A0A3S4UBX8-F1
#
_entry.id   AF-A0A3S4UBX8-F1
#
_cell.length_a   1.000
_cell.length_b   1.000
_cell.length_c   1.000
_cell.angle_alpha   90.00
_cell.angle_beta   90.00
_cell.angle_gamma   90.00
#
_symmetry.space_group_name_H-M   'P 1'
#
loop_
_entity.id
_entity.type
_entity.pdbx_description
1 polymer ?
#
loop_
_entity_poly.entity_id
_entity_poly.type
_entity_poly.pdbx_seq_one_letter_code
_entity_poly.pdbx_strand_id
1 'polypeptide(L)'
;MSFFRQWLDRQKEFLDFAKTLIECSILLALLQIAATKFHSGLIWVLWLLLYLALFGYLTAYFRFLGMLFAERMGDRGSPRRTLLRMVGLAALLFNMALPWLITPILEQMINAGLGS
;
A
#
# COMPACT_ATOMS: atom_id res chain seq x y z
N MET A 1 31.63 0.29 -12.89
CA MET A 1 30.49 -0.46 -13.45
C MET A 1 29.56 -1.10 -12.40
N SER A 2 29.95 -1.31 -11.14
CA SER A 2 29.07 -1.95 -10.14
C SER A 2 27.89 -1.09 -9.68
N PHE A 3 28.05 0.23 -9.58
CA PHE A 3 27.00 1.15 -9.14
C PHE A 3 25.78 1.17 -10.08
N PHE A 4 26.01 1.23 -11.40
CA PHE A 4 24.94 1.32 -12.38
C PHE A 4 24.09 0.03 -12.43
N ARG A 5 24.72 -1.13 -12.23
CA ARG A 5 24.03 -2.43 -12.14
C ARG A 5 23.21 -2.55 -10.85
N GLN A 6 23.79 -2.21 -9.70
CA GLN A 6 23.07 -2.16 -8.42
C GLN A 6 21.91 -1.16 -8.44
N TRP A 7 22.06 -0.03 -9.13
CA TRP A 7 20.99 0.95 -9.29
C TRP A 7 19.84 0.40 -10.16
N LEU A 8 20.15 -0.28 -11.26
CA LEU A 8 19.16 -0.95 -12.12
C LEU A 8 18.41 -2.08 -11.40
N ASP A 9 19.12 -2.89 -10.62
CA ASP A 9 18.51 -3.99 -9.87
C ASP A 9 17.54 -3.46 -8.80
N ARG A 10 17.91 -2.39 -8.08
CA ARG A 10 17.02 -1.72 -7.12
C ARG A 10 15.82 -1.02 -7.76
N GLN A 11 15.97 -0.48 -8.97
CA GLN A 11 14.85 0.08 -9.74
C GLN A 11 13.83 -0.99 -10.12
N LYS A 12 14.30 -2.18 -10.53
CA LYS A 12 13.43 -3.32 -10.80
C LYS A 12 12.69 -3.78 -9.56
N GLU A 13 13.37 -3.94 -8.43
CA GLU A 13 12.74 -4.30 -7.15
C GLU A 13 11.65 -3.30 -6.75
N PHE A 14 11.90 -1.99 -6.94
CA PHE A 14 10.91 -0.96 -6.67
C PHE A 14 9.71 -1.03 -7.63
N LEU A 15 9.93 -1.30 -8.91
CA LEU A 15 8.86 -1.45 -9.90
C LEU A 15 8.01 -2.70 -9.64
N ASP A 16 8.63 -3.83 -9.30
CA ASP A 16 7.93 -5.06 -8.95
C ASP A 16 7.11 -4.88 -7.67
N PHE A 17 7.66 -4.15 -6.69
CA PHE A 17 6.91 -3.73 -5.50
C PHE A 17 5.70 -2.88 -5.86
N ALA A 18 5.89 -1.83 -6.69
CA ALA A 18 4.80 -0.94 -7.09
C ALA A 18 3.71 -1.71 -7.86
N LYS A 19 4.09 -2.63 -8.75
CA LYS A 19 3.16 -3.48 -9.49
C LYS A 19 2.36 -4.38 -8.54
N THR A 20 3.04 -5.08 -7.63
CA THR A 20 2.39 -5.94 -6.62
C THR A 20 1.42 -5.13 -5.76
N LEU A 21 1.84 -3.94 -5.34
CA LEU A 21 1.00 -3.03 -4.56
C LEU A 21 -0.26 -2.61 -5.33
N ILE A 22 -0.12 -2.26 -6.62
CA ILE A 22 -1.25 -1.92 -7.49
C ILE A 22 -2.19 -3.12 -7.64
N GLU A 23 -1.67 -4.31 -7.94
CA GLU A 23 -2.46 -5.53 -8.12
C GLU A 23 -3.25 -5.89 -6.85
N CYS A 24 -2.60 -5.87 -5.68
CA CYS A 24 -3.28 -6.15 -4.42
C CYS A 24 -4.30 -5.05 -4.07
N SER A 25 -4.03 -3.79 -4.40
CA SER A 25 -4.97 -2.68 -4.18
C SER A 25 -6.22 -2.80 -5.06
N ILE A 26 -6.05 -3.24 -6.31
CA ILE A 26 -7.16 -3.54 -7.23
C ILE A 26 -7.97 -4.72 -6.71
N LEU A 27 -7.32 -5.82 -6.30
CA LEU A 27 -7.99 -7.00 -5.73
C LEU A 27 -8.79 -6.64 -4.48
N LEU A 28 -8.23 -5.81 -3.61
CA LEU A 28 -8.89 -5.34 -2.39
C LEU A 28 -10.15 -4.53 -2.69
N ALA A 29 -10.09 -3.62 -3.66
CA ALA A 29 -11.23 -2.83 -4.07
C ALA A 29 -12.29 -3.68 -4.81
N LEU A 30 -11.89 -4.64 -5.64
CA LEU A 30 -12.82 -5.61 -6.24
C LEU A 30 -13.53 -6.46 -5.19
N LEU A 31 -12.80 -6.93 -4.17
CA LEU A 31 -13.39 -7.64 -3.04
C LEU A 31 -14.34 -6.74 -2.25
N GLN A 32 -14.04 -5.44 -2.11
CA GLN A 32 -14.94 -4.48 -1.46
C GLN A 32 -16.25 -4.34 -2.26
N ILE A 33 -16.17 -4.16 -3.58
CA ILE A 33 -17.33 -4.09 -4.47
C ILE A 33 -18.13 -5.40 -4.45
N ALA A 34 -17.44 -6.54 -4.46
CA ALA A 34 -18.10 -7.85 -4.38
C ALA A 34 -18.79 -8.05 -3.03
N ALA A 35 -18.16 -7.64 -1.92
CA ALA A 35 -18.73 -7.74 -0.59
C ALA A 35 -19.98 -6.84 -0.45
N THR A 36 -19.96 -5.64 -1.03
CA THR A 36 -21.12 -4.73 -1.03
C THR A 36 -22.22 -5.19 -1.97
N LYS A 37 -21.93 -5.86 -3.10
CA LYS A 37 -22.97 -6.35 -4.03
C LYS A 37 -23.59 -7.69 -3.63
N PHE A 38 -22.78 -8.65 -3.18
CA PHE A 38 -23.25 -10.02 -2.92
C PHE A 38 -23.59 -10.29 -1.44
N HIS A 39 -23.25 -9.38 -0.53
CA HIS A 39 -23.53 -9.47 0.91
C HIS A 39 -23.04 -10.79 1.57
N SER A 40 -22.05 -11.45 0.98
CA SER A 40 -21.52 -12.71 1.50
C SER A 40 -20.46 -12.46 2.56
N GLY A 41 -20.65 -13.03 3.76
CA GLY A 41 -19.70 -12.94 4.86
C GLY A 41 -18.32 -13.52 4.50
N LEU A 42 -18.26 -14.53 3.62
CA LEU A 42 -17.00 -15.13 3.17
C LEU A 42 -16.16 -14.12 2.36
N ILE A 43 -16.81 -13.28 1.55
CA ILE A 43 -16.12 -12.23 0.77
C ILE A 43 -15.58 -11.14 1.72
N TRP A 44 -16.32 -10.79 2.77
CA TRP A 44 -15.84 -9.89 3.82
C TRP A 44 -14.62 -10.44 4.57
N VAL A 45 -14.59 -11.73 4.86
CA VAL A 45 -13.43 -12.38 5.48
C VAL A 45 -12.21 -12.34 4.56
N LEU A 46 -12.39 -12.66 3.26
CA LEU A 46 -11.31 -12.56 2.28
C LEU A 46 -10.81 -11.13 2.12
N TRP A 47 -11.72 -10.16 2.07
CA TRP A 47 -11.40 -8.74 2.06
C TRP A 47 -10.58 -8.34 3.28
N LEU A 48 -11.00 -8.75 4.48
CA LEU A 48 -10.32 -8.42 5.73
C LEU A 48 -8.91 -9.05 5.79
N LEU A 49 -8.76 -10.30 5.36
CA LEU A 49 -7.46 -10.98 5.31
C LEU A 49 -6.50 -10.27 4.36
N LEU A 50 -6.97 -9.93 3.15
CA LEU A 50 -6.15 -9.21 2.18
C LEU A 50 -5.82 -7.80 2.69
N TYR A 51 -6.77 -7.11 3.31
CA TYR A 51 -6.57 -5.81 3.95
C TYR A 51 -5.47 -5.87 5.01
N LEU A 52 -5.54 -6.83 5.94
CA LEU A 52 -4.55 -6.99 7.01
C LEU A 52 -3.16 -7.35 6.47
N ALA A 53 -3.09 -8.21 5.44
CA ALA A 53 -1.83 -8.56 4.79
C ALA A 53 -1.19 -7.32 4.13
N LEU A 54 -1.97 -6.55 3.37
CA LEU A 54 -1.50 -5.32 2.73
C LEU A 54 -1.06 -4.27 3.74
N PHE A 55 -1.87 -4.09 4.79
CA PHE A 55 -1.61 -3.18 5.89
C PHE A 55 -0.31 -3.51 6.62
N GLY A 56 -0.09 -4.79 6.94
CA GLY A 56 1.15 -5.27 7.56
C GLY A 56 2.38 -5.02 6.69
N TYR A 57 2.26 -5.32 5.40
CA TYR A 57 3.33 -5.15 4.43
C TYR A 57 3.72 -3.67 4.23
N LEU A 58 2.74 -2.80 4.01
CA LEU A 58 2.96 -1.35 3.86
C LEU A 58 3.49 -0.71 5.15
N THR A 59 2.98 -1.10 6.31
CA THR A 59 3.45 -0.57 7.60
C THR A 59 4.92 -0.91 7.83
N ALA A 60 5.34 -2.14 7.50
CA ALA A 60 6.74 -2.55 7.59
C ALA A 60 7.61 -1.73 6.62
N TYR A 61 7.14 -1.53 5.38
CA TYR A 61 7.85 -0.78 4.35
C TYR A 61 8.02 0.71 4.72
N PHE A 62 6.97 1.38 5.18
CA PHE A 62 7.04 2.77 5.63
C PHE A 62 7.93 2.96 6.85
N ARG A 63 7.95 2.00 7.79
CA ARG A 63 8.90 2.03 8.92
C ARG A 63 10.34 1.91 8.44
N PHE A 64 10.61 1.06 7.46
CA PHE A 64 11.94 0.92 6.87
C PHE A 64 12.40 2.20 6.15
N LEU A 65 11.53 2.78 5.31
CA LEU A 65 11.76 4.08 4.66
C LEU A 65 12.00 5.20 5.69
N GLY A 66 11.20 5.24 6.75
CA GLY A 66 11.36 6.20 7.85
C GLY A 66 12.71 6.04 8.55
N MET A 67 13.18 4.80 8.77
CA MET A 67 14.51 4.55 9.34
C MET A 67 15.63 5.02 8.42
N LEU A 68 15.55 4.74 7.12
CA LEU A 68 16.49 5.22 6.09
C LEU A 68 16.56 6.75 6.02
N PHE A 69 15.42 7.43 6.06
CA PHE A 69 15.36 8.89 6.09
C PHE A 69 15.97 9.47 7.37
N ALA A 70 15.65 8.86 8.52
CA ALA A 70 16.18 9.28 9.80
C ALA A 70 17.70 9.11 9.90
N GLU A 71 18.27 8.03 9.34
CA GLU A 71 19.71 7.83 9.27
C GLU A 71 20.41 8.87 8.41
N ARG A 72 19.80 9.26 7.28
CA ARG A 72 20.34 10.32 6.41
C ARG A 72 20.33 11.70 7.04
N MET A 73 19.38 12.00 7.94
CA MET A 73 19.33 13.29 8.62
C MET A 73 20.32 13.40 9.81
N GLY A 74 21.05 12.34 10.14
CA GLY A 74 22.06 12.36 11.21
C GLY A 74 21.48 12.51 12.63
N ASP A 75 20.16 12.47 12.77
CA ASP A 75 19.48 12.90 13.99
C ASP A 75 19.34 11.73 14.98
N ARG A 76 20.13 11.73 16.05
CA ARG A 76 20.21 10.64 17.04
C ARG A 76 19.28 10.84 18.25
N GLY A 77 18.43 11.87 18.26
CA GLY A 77 17.64 12.28 19.42
C GLY A 77 16.14 11.91 19.41
N SER A 78 15.42 12.42 20.42
CA SER A 78 13.94 12.44 20.53
C SER A 78 13.18 12.80 19.23
N PRO A 79 13.60 13.80 18.41
CA PRO A 79 12.93 14.13 17.15
C PRO A 79 12.85 12.96 16.15
N ARG A 80 13.85 12.09 16.08
CA ARG A 80 13.82 10.86 15.24
C ARG A 80 12.67 9.93 15.64
N ARG A 81 12.43 9.76 16.94
CA ARG A 81 11.33 8.91 17.45
C ARG A 81 9.97 9.54 17.13
N THR A 82 9.85 10.86 17.19
CA THR A 82 8.62 11.58 16.83
C THR A 82 8.34 11.52 15.32
N LEU A 83 9.35 11.75 14.48
CA LEU A 83 9.25 11.61 13.02
C LEU A 83 8.85 10.20 12.60
N LEU A 84 9.49 9.17 13.17
CA LEU A 84 9.14 7.77 12.88
C LEU A 84 7.69 7.44 13.29
N ARG A 85 7.20 8.02 14.39
CA ARG A 85 5.80 7.87 14.81
C ARG A 85 4.85 8.60 13.86
N MET A 86 5.16 9.83 13.47
CA MET A 86 4.36 10.61 12.52
C MET A 86 4.30 9.94 11.15
N VAL A 87 5.43 9.44 10.64
CA VAL A 87 5.49 8.66 9.39
C VAL A 87 4.68 7.37 9.53
N GLY A 88 4.81 6.66 10.66
CA GLY A 88 3.99 5.48 10.93
C GLY A 88 2.49 5.78 10.98
N LEU A 89 2.10 6.92 11.55
CA LEU A 89 0.70 7.34 11.67
C LEU A 89 0.13 7.82 10.33
N ALA A 90 0.90 8.57 9.55
CA ALA A 90 0.56 8.96 8.19
C ALA A 90 0.43 7.74 7.27
N ALA A 91 1.36 6.78 7.38
CA ALA A 91 1.28 5.50 6.67
C ALA A 91 0.02 4.72 7.03
N LEU A 92 -0.32 4.67 8.32
CA LEU A 92 -1.51 4.00 8.82
C LEU A 92 -2.79 4.65 8.26
N LEU A 93 -2.90 5.98 8.33
CA LEU A 93 -4.03 6.72 7.77
C LEU A 93 -4.15 6.52 6.26
N PHE A 94 -3.03 6.57 5.53
CA PHE A 94 -2.99 6.34 4.09
C PHE A 94 -3.47 4.92 3.74
N ASN A 95 -3.03 3.91 4.50
CA ASN A 95 -3.47 2.52 4.32
C ASN A 95 -4.97 2.33 4.58
N MET A 96 -5.50 2.99 5.63
CA MET A 96 -6.93 2.93 5.93
C MET A 96 -7.79 3.62 4.86
N ALA A 97 -7.26 4.68 4.24
CA ALA A 97 -7.96 5.41 3.19
C ALA A 97 -7.87 4.75 1.80
N LEU A 98 -6.85 3.90 1.58
CA LEU A 98 -6.52 3.29 0.30
C LEU A 98 -7.70 2.53 -0.38
N PRO A 99 -8.45 1.68 0.33
CA PRO A 99 -9.61 0.99 -0.26
C PRO A 99 -10.71 1.97 -0.67
N TRP A 100 -10.94 3.01 0.13
CA TRP A 100 -11.96 4.04 -0.12
C TRP A 100 -11.62 4.95 -1.28
N LEU A 101 -10.33 5.23 -1.51
CA LEU A 101 -9.88 6.05 -2.64
C LEU A 101 -9.94 5.30 -3.97
N ILE A 102 -9.63 4.00 -3.98
CA ILE A 102 -9.52 3.20 -5.21
C ILE A 102 -10.86 2.66 -5.67
N THR A 103 -11.75 2.29 -4.74
CA THR A 103 -13.09 1.75 -5.07
C THR A 103 -13.88 2.60 -6.08
N PRO A 104 -14.07 3.93 -5.89
CA PRO A 104 -14.85 4.73 -6.83
C PRO A 104 -14.21 4.87 -8.20
N ILE A 105 -12.87 4.84 -8.28
CA ILE A 105 -12.14 4.88 -9.56
C ILE A 105 -12.41 3.58 -10.33
N LEU A 106 -12.33 2.43 -9.66
CA LEU A 106 -12.62 1.14 -10.28
C LEU A 106 -14.09 0.98 -10.66
N GLU A 107 -15.03 1.46 -9.84
CA GLU A 107 -16.44 1.47 -10.21
C GLU A 107 -16.69 2.28 -11.49
N GLN A 108 -16.05 3.44 -11.63
CA GLN A 108 -16.11 4.23 -12.87
C GLN A 108 -15.49 3.48 -14.05
N MET A 109 -14.35 2.81 -13.88
CA MET A 109 -13.72 2.02 -14.94
C MET A 109 -14.57 0.81 -15.36
N ILE A 110 -15.17 0.11 -14.40
CA ILE A 110 -16.10 -1.01 -14.67
C ILE A 110 -17.31 -0.51 -15.45
N ASN A 111 -17.91 0.61 -15.01
CA ASN A 111 -19.07 1.19 -15.69
C ASN A 111 -18.73 1.76 -17.08
N ALA A 112 -17.51 2.29 -17.27
CA ALA A 112 -17.07 2.87 -18.53
C ALA A 112 -16.53 1.84 -19.53
N GLY A 113 -16.12 0.64 -19.09
CA GLY A 113 -15.43 -0.35 -19.94
C GLY A 113 -16.00 -1.78 -19.95
N LEU A 114 -16.91 -2.13 -19.04
CA LEU A 114 -17.56 -3.46 -18.98
C LEU A 114 -19.10 -3.40 -19.06
N GLY A 115 -19.66 -2.19 -19.16
CA GLY A 115 -21.09 -1.94 -19.37
C GLY A 115 -21.52 -1.84 -20.84
N SER A 116 -20.60 -2.11 -21.77
CA SER A 116 -20.86 -2.22 -23.22
C SER A 116 -20.79 -3.67 -23.68
#